data_AF-A0A958AZK1-F1
#
_entry.id   AF-A0A958AZK1-F1
#
_cell.length_a   1.000
_cell.length_b   1.000
_cell.length_c   1.000
_cell.angle_alpha   90.00
_cell.angle_beta   90.00
_cell.angle_gamma   90.00
#
_symmetry.space_group_name_H-M   'P 1'
#
loop_
_entity.id
_entity.type
_entity.pdbx_description
1 polymer ?
#
loop_
_entity_poly.entity_id
_entity_poly.type
_entity_poly.pdbx_seq_one_letter_code
_entity_poly.pdbx_strand_id
1 'polypeptide(L)'
;MQTQTDMVRAITSIAATMPPERTVQLYEFALFLQSHPLPAEETLEEIAADEALWDAQFAATDDDKLSALVALVEAEVGSGDTLPMFNARGDFIEHK
;
A
#
# COMPACT_ATOMS: atom_id res chain seq x y z
N MET A 1 -17.06 -9.14 16.73
CA MET A 1 -15.61 -9.46 16.75
C MET A 1 -15.35 -10.40 15.59
N GLN A 2 -14.64 -9.94 14.57
CA GLN A 2 -14.16 -10.81 13.51
C GLN A 2 -13.04 -11.67 14.10
N THR A 3 -13.07 -13.00 13.91
CA THR A 3 -12.01 -13.85 14.47
C THR A 3 -10.75 -13.73 13.63
N GLN A 4 -9.58 -13.93 14.22
CA GLN A 4 -8.30 -13.93 13.50
C GLN A 4 -8.34 -14.86 12.28
N THR A 5 -8.99 -16.02 12.42
CA THR A 5 -9.22 -16.99 11.34
C THR A 5 -10.04 -16.41 10.18
N ASP A 6 -11.04 -15.59 10.47
CA ASP A 6 -11.86 -14.94 9.45
C ASP A 6 -11.07 -13.85 8.71
N MET A 7 -10.23 -13.10 9.42
CA MET A 7 -9.34 -12.10 8.81
C MET A 7 -8.30 -12.75 7.90
N VAL A 8 -7.65 -13.83 8.37
CA VAL A 8 -6.68 -14.58 7.55
C VAL A 8 -7.36 -15.11 6.28
N ARG A 9 -8.59 -15.63 6.39
CA ARG A 9 -9.37 -16.10 5.25
C ARG A 9 -9.68 -14.97 4.26
N ALA A 10 -10.10 -13.81 4.75
CA ALA A 10 -10.40 -12.65 3.91
C ALA A 10 -9.15 -12.16 3.17
N ILE A 11 -8.03 -12.00 3.87
CA ILE A 11 -6.75 -11.57 3.27
C ILE A 11 -6.29 -12.59 2.21
N THR A 12 -6.38 -13.89 2.53
CA THR A 12 -6.03 -14.96 1.58
C THR A 12 -6.91 -14.91 0.33
N SER A 13 -8.22 -14.68 0.51
CA SER A 13 -9.15 -14.57 -0.61
C SER A 13 -8.85 -13.36 -1.49
N ILE A 14 -8.45 -12.24 -0.91
CA ILE A 14 -8.07 -11.02 -1.65
C ILE A 14 -6.75 -11.23 -2.39
N ALA A 15 -5.74 -11.79 -1.72
CA ALA A 15 -4.45 -12.07 -2.33
C ALA A 15 -4.55 -13.05 -3.51
N ALA A 16 -5.47 -14.02 -3.44
CA ALA A 16 -5.69 -15.00 -4.50
C ALA A 16 -6.30 -14.40 -5.78
N THR A 17 -6.91 -13.21 -5.72
CA THR A 17 -7.45 -12.51 -6.90
C THR A 17 -6.46 -11.52 -7.51
N MET A 18 -5.30 -11.33 -6.89
CA MET A 18 -4.29 -10.36 -7.33
C MET A 18 -3.32 -10.98 -8.35
N PRO A 19 -2.78 -10.18 -9.29
CA PRO A 19 -1.63 -10.58 -10.09
C PRO A 19 -0.42 -10.95 -9.20
N PRO A 20 0.44 -11.90 -9.60
CA PRO A 20 1.58 -12.35 -8.80
C PRO A 20 2.47 -11.21 -8.30
N GLU A 21 2.68 -10.18 -9.13
CA GLU A 21 3.49 -9.00 -8.84
C GLU A 21 2.90 -8.20 -7.67
N ARG A 22 1.56 -8.13 -7.57
CA ARG A 22 0.84 -7.48 -6.47
C ARG A 22 0.85 -8.35 -5.21
N THR A 23 0.87 -9.67 -5.33
CA THR A 23 1.00 -10.57 -4.17
C THR A 23 2.37 -10.45 -3.51
N VAL A 24 3.44 -10.25 -4.29
CA VAL A 24 4.79 -9.98 -3.77
C VAL A 24 4.82 -8.66 -3.00
N GLN A 25 4.26 -7.59 -3.56
CA GLN A 25 4.16 -6.29 -2.87
C GLN A 25 3.37 -6.38 -1.55
N LEU A 26 2.30 -7.17 -1.51
CA LEU A 26 1.52 -7.39 -0.28
C LEU A 26 2.37 -8.08 0.81
N TYR A 27 3.22 -9.03 0.43
CA TYR A 27 4.13 -9.70 1.34
C TYR A 27 5.23 -8.77 1.86
N GLU A 28 5.83 -7.97 0.98
CA GLU A 28 6.81 -6.94 1.35
C GLU A 28 6.22 -5.91 2.31
N PHE A 29 4.98 -5.47 2.06
CA PHE A 29 4.28 -4.57 2.96
C PHE A 29 4.01 -5.19 4.34
N ALA A 30 3.68 -6.48 4.41
CA ALA A 30 3.53 -7.17 5.69
C ALA A 30 4.85 -7.24 6.48
N LEU A 31 5.98 -7.43 5.80
CA LEU A 31 7.31 -7.37 6.42
C LEU A 31 7.67 -5.95 6.89
N PHE A 32 7.26 -4.93 6.13
CA PHE A 32 7.41 -3.53 6.54
C PHE A 32 6.71 -3.28 7.88
N LEU A 33 5.43 -3.66 8.01
CA LEU A 33 4.68 -3.48 9.26
C LEU A 33 5.27 -4.25 10.45
N GLN A 34 5.97 -5.36 10.20
CA GLN A 34 6.67 -6.09 11.26
C GLN A 34 7.90 -5.33 11.79
N SER A 35 8.59 -4.58 10.92
CA SER A 35 9.78 -3.81 11.28
C SER A 35 9.47 -2.37 11.70
N HIS A 36 8.35 -1.82 11.23
CA HIS A 36 7.85 -0.47 11.49
C HIS A 36 6.42 -0.59 12.03
N PRO A 37 6.25 -0.91 13.32
CA PRO A 37 4.93 -1.01 13.92
C PRO A 37 4.20 0.32 13.74
N LEU A 38 2.95 0.24 13.33
CA LEU A 38 2.09 1.42 13.22
C LEU A 38 2.05 2.13 14.58
N PRO A 39 2.03 3.47 14.60
CA PRO A 39 1.81 4.22 15.83
C PRO A 39 0.50 3.77 16.48
N ALA A 40 0.43 3.88 17.81
CA ALA A 40 -0.79 3.58 18.55
C ALA A 40 -1.95 4.47 18.09
N GLU A 41 -3.17 3.99 18.35
CA GLU A 41 -4.46 4.60 17.98
C GLU A 41 -4.38 6.12 17.77
N GLU A 42 -4.54 6.52 16.50
CA GLU A 42 -4.78 7.91 16.15
C GLU A 42 -6.09 8.34 16.81
N THR A 43 -6.09 9.55 17.39
CA THR A 43 -7.30 10.14 17.91
C THR A 43 -8.29 10.39 16.77
N LEU A 44 -9.59 10.41 17.09
CA LEU A 44 -10.63 10.75 16.10
C LEU A 44 -10.39 12.12 15.45
N GLU A 45 -9.75 13.04 16.18
CA GLU A 45 -9.38 14.37 15.69
C GLU A 45 -8.20 14.33 14.71
N GLU A 46 -7.20 13.48 14.95
CA GLU A 46 -6.10 13.23 14.00
C GLU A 46 -6.62 12.58 12.72
N ILE A 47 -7.47 11.56 12.84
CA ILE A 47 -8.11 10.90 11.69
C ILE A 47 -8.94 11.90 10.88
N ALA A 48 -9.76 12.73 11.53
CA ALA A 48 -10.58 13.71 10.83
C ALA A 48 -9.76 14.82 10.15
N ALA A 49 -8.63 15.20 10.74
CA ALA A 49 -7.71 16.16 10.13
C ALA A 49 -7.03 15.55 8.90
N ASP A 50 -6.63 14.28 8.98
CA ASP A 50 -6.09 13.55 7.84
C ASP A 50 -7.16 13.39 6.75
N GLU A 51 -8.35 12.89 7.05
CA GLU A 51 -9.45 12.77 6.08
C GLU A 51 -9.73 14.09 5.34
N ALA A 52 -9.76 15.22 6.07
CA ALA A 52 -9.94 16.53 5.45
C ALA A 52 -8.79 16.92 4.52
N LEU A 53 -7.55 16.53 4.84
CA LEU A 53 -6.38 16.73 3.99
C LEU A 53 -6.46 15.86 2.73
N TRP A 54 -6.81 14.59 2.89
CA TRP A 54 -7.01 13.65 1.78
C TRP A 54 -8.13 14.14 0.85
N ASP A 55 -9.26 14.57 1.38
CA ASP A 55 -10.39 15.13 0.61
C ASP A 55 -9.97 16.37 -0.18
N ALA A 56 -9.21 17.29 0.44
CA ALA A 56 -8.72 18.48 -0.24
C ALA A 56 -7.74 18.13 -1.38
N GLN A 57 -6.87 17.13 -1.17
CA GLN A 57 -5.94 16.65 -2.19
C GLN A 57 -6.66 15.95 -3.35
N PHE A 58 -7.62 15.08 -3.06
CA PHE A 58 -8.43 14.43 -4.10
C PHE A 58 -9.30 15.44 -4.86
N ALA A 59 -9.93 16.38 -4.18
CA ALA A 59 -10.73 17.43 -4.83
C ALA A 59 -9.88 18.37 -5.72
N ALA A 60 -8.60 18.55 -5.38
CA ALA A 60 -7.64 19.29 -6.19
C ALA A 60 -6.95 18.43 -7.27
N THR A 61 -7.18 17.11 -7.27
CA THR A 61 -6.58 16.19 -8.23
C THR A 61 -7.30 16.28 -9.57
N ASP A 62 -6.50 16.34 -10.63
CA ASP A 62 -6.94 16.36 -12.01
C ASP A 62 -7.04 14.90 -12.51
N ASP A 63 -8.24 14.46 -12.87
CA ASP A 63 -8.54 13.09 -13.29
C ASP A 63 -7.68 12.61 -14.47
N ASP A 64 -7.30 13.52 -15.38
CA ASP A 64 -6.44 13.20 -16.52
C ASP A 64 -5.01 12.93 -16.05
N LYS A 65 -4.51 13.68 -15.07
CA LYS A 65 -3.20 13.45 -14.45
C LYS A 65 -3.18 12.16 -13.64
N LEU A 66 -4.26 11.87 -12.92
CA LEU A 66 -4.39 10.64 -12.15
C LEU A 66 -4.38 9.42 -13.08
N SER A 67 -5.13 9.48 -14.17
CA SER A 67 -5.17 8.42 -15.18
C SER A 67 -3.80 8.20 -15.85
N ALA A 68 -3.08 9.30 -16.14
CA ALA A 68 -1.72 9.21 -16.66
C ALA A 68 -0.74 8.59 -15.65
N LEU A 69 -0.89 8.90 -14.36
CA LEU A 69 -0.07 8.34 -13.29
C LEU A 69 -0.32 6.84 -13.13
N VAL A 70 -1.58 6.40 -13.18
CA VAL A 70 -1.95 4.97 -13.15
C VAL A 70 -1.31 4.23 -14.31
N ALA A 71 -1.45 4.75 -15.54
CA ALA A 71 -0.86 4.12 -16.73
C ALA A 71 0.67 4.03 -16.65
N LEU A 72 1.32 5.06 -16.10
CA LEU A 72 2.77 5.05 -15.87
C LEU A 72 3.18 3.97 -14.87
N VAL A 73 2.51 3.89 -13.71
CA VAL A 73 2.81 2.89 -12.68
C VAL A 73 2.54 1.47 -13.18
N GLU A 74 1.45 1.26 -13.92
CA GLU A 74 1.17 -0.05 -14.54
C GLU A 74 2.25 -0.45 -15.54
N ALA A 75 2.77 0.51 -16.31
CA ALA A 75 3.87 0.25 -17.23
C ALA A 75 5.17 -0.10 -16.49
N GLU A 76 5.53 0.64 -15.43
CA GLU A 76 6.72 0.36 -14.60
C GLU A 76 6.64 -1.01 -13.92
N VAL A 77 5.47 -1.38 -13.40
CA VAL A 77 5.24 -2.72 -12.83
C VAL A 77 5.34 -3.80 -13.90
N GLY A 78 4.74 -3.58 -15.07
CA GLY A 78 4.78 -4.54 -16.17
C GLY A 78 6.17 -4.72 -16.79
N SER A 79 7.00 -3.68 -16.80
CA SER A 79 8.39 -3.73 -17.27
C SER A 79 9.38 -4.25 -16.22
N GLY A 80 8.96 -4.32 -14.95
CA GLY A 80 9.83 -4.67 -13.83
C GLY A 80 10.76 -3.52 -13.41
N ASP A 81 10.48 -2.29 -13.86
CA ASP A 81 11.19 -1.06 -13.48
C ASP A 81 10.74 -0.54 -12.10
N THR A 82 10.27 -1.44 -11.23
CA THR A 82 9.93 -1.15 -9.84
C THR A 82 11.15 -1.31 -8.96
N LEU A 83 11.38 -0.35 -8.07
CA LEU A 83 12.44 -0.45 -7.08
C LEU A 83 12.00 -1.34 -5.91
N PRO A 84 12.80 -2.36 -5.53
CA PRO A 84 12.44 -3.25 -4.43
C PRO A 84 12.49 -2.47 -3.11
N MET A 85 11.46 -2.65 -2.29
CA MET A 85 11.36 -2.00 -0.98
C MET A 85 12.36 -2.57 0.03
N PHE A 86 12.88 -3.79 -0.21
CA PHE A 86 13.85 -4.47 0.64
C PHE A 86 15.07 -4.93 -0.14
N ASN A 87 16.24 -4.91 0.51
CA ASN A 87 17.46 -5.48 -0.04
C ASN A 87 17.46 -7.02 0.07
N ALA A 88 18.47 -7.67 -0.52
CA ALA A 88 18.62 -9.14 -0.47
C ALA A 88 18.78 -9.73 0.94
N ARG A 89 18.99 -8.91 1.97
CA ARG A 89 19.07 -9.30 3.39
C ARG A 89 17.75 -9.07 4.13
N GLY A 90 16.75 -8.46 3.48
CA GLY A 90 15.46 -8.11 4.08
C GLY A 90 15.45 -6.78 4.82
N ASP A 91 16.46 -5.91 4.63
CA ASP A 91 16.44 -4.56 5.20
C ASP A 91 15.68 -3.60 4.27
N PHE A 92 14.87 -2.71 4.85
CA PHE A 92 14.17 -1.66 4.10
C PHE A 92 15.15 -0.73 3.39
N ILE A 93 14.82 -0.33 2.16
CA ILE A 93 15.58 0.65 1.37
C ILE A 93 14.68 1.86 1.08
N GLU A 94 15.10 3.03 1.55
CA GLU A 94 14.50 4.30 1.13
C GLU A 94 15.12 4.75 -0.20
N HIS A 95 14.30 4.83 -1.25
CA HIS A 95 14.70 5.34 -2.56
C HIS A 95 14.43 6.86 -2.59
N LYS A 96 15.47 7.67 -2.84
CA LYS A 96 15.41 9.13 -2.87
C LYS A 96 15.18 9.68 -4.28
#